data_AF-A0A350YUB2-F1
#
_entry.id   AF-A0A350YUB2-F1
#
_cell.length_a   1.000
_cell.length_b   1.000
_cell.length_c   1.000
_cell.angle_alpha   90.00
_cell.angle_beta   90.00
_cell.angle_gamma   90.00
#
_symmetry.space_group_name_H-M   'P 1'
#
loop_
_entity.id
_entity.type
_entity.pdbx_description
1 polymer ?
#
loop_
_entity_poly.entity_id
_entity_poly.type
_entity_poly.pdbx_seq_one_letter_code
_entity_poly.pdbx_strand_id
1 'polypeptide(L)'
;KVSDTLGRVKVTATQIEAGTQHNVVPDICHFVLDVRTNEYYTNHELYSIISDIVRSEVKPRSFRLNSSGIGADHPFAIRAKELGIAMYGSPTTSDQAIMPWPSVKMGPGDSARSHTANEYILKSEIEHAFSLYLKILEGFVL
;
A
#
# COMPACT_ATOMS: atom_id res chain seq x y z
N LYS A 1 13.72 4.82 6.84
CA LYS A 1 13.11 4.29 8.08
C LYS A 1 12.50 2.93 7.77
N VAL A 2 12.56 2.01 8.73
CA VAL A 2 12.01 0.65 8.61
C VAL A 2 10.71 0.62 9.40
N SER A 3 9.60 0.30 8.73
CA SER A 3 8.28 0.15 9.36
C SER A 3 8.19 -1.17 10.11
N ASP A 4 7.58 -1.13 11.29
CA ASP A 4 7.26 -2.33 12.07
C ASP A 4 6.21 -3.21 11.38
N THR A 5 5.37 -2.62 10.50
CA THR A 5 4.26 -3.33 9.85
C THR A 5 4.48 -3.58 8.36
N LEU A 6 5.15 -2.65 7.66
CA LEU A 6 5.38 -2.72 6.21
C LEU A 6 6.85 -2.97 5.85
N GLY A 7 7.76 -2.98 6.84
CA GLY A 7 9.19 -3.15 6.60
C GLY A 7 9.84 -1.97 5.87
N ARG A 8 10.85 -2.25 5.06
CA ARG A 8 11.59 -1.24 4.26
C ARG A 8 10.80 -0.87 3.02
N VAL A 9 10.96 0.37 2.55
CA VAL A 9 10.61 0.78 1.18
C VAL A 9 11.22 -0.21 0.20
N LYS A 10 10.42 -0.66 -0.77
CA LYS A 10 10.84 -1.61 -1.81
C LYS A 10 10.87 -0.91 -3.17
N VAL A 11 11.97 -1.08 -3.88
CA VAL A 11 12.16 -0.59 -5.25
C VAL A 11 12.51 -1.79 -6.12
N THR A 12 11.75 -2.01 -7.19
CA THR A 12 11.94 -3.16 -8.09
C THR A 12 12.00 -2.67 -9.54
N ALA A 13 13.07 -3.00 -10.26
CA ALA A 13 13.09 -2.81 -11.71
C ALA A 13 12.24 -3.91 -12.36
N THR A 14 11.19 -3.51 -13.09
CA THR A 14 10.20 -4.45 -13.65
C THR A 14 10.20 -4.48 -15.17
N GLN A 15 10.75 -3.46 -15.83
CA GLN A 15 10.88 -3.38 -17.28
C GLN A 15 12.19 -2.69 -17.64
N ILE A 16 12.79 -3.08 -18.76
CA ILE A 16 13.98 -2.47 -19.34
C ILE A 16 13.95 -2.62 -20.85
N GLU A 17 14.34 -1.58 -21.58
CA GLU A 17 14.45 -1.59 -23.03
C GLU A 17 15.62 -0.70 -23.48
N ALA A 18 16.34 -1.13 -24.52
CA ALA A 18 17.42 -0.38 -25.15
C ALA A 18 17.73 -0.95 -26.54
N GLY A 19 18.18 -0.07 -27.45
CA GLY A 19 18.66 -0.46 -28.77
C GLY A 19 17.56 -0.80 -29.77
N THR A 20 17.98 -0.91 -31.04
CA THR A 20 17.06 -1.11 -32.18
C THR A 20 17.57 -2.20 -33.13
N GLN A 21 18.86 -2.22 -33.43
CA GLN A 21 19.51 -3.21 -34.30
C GLN A 21 20.69 -3.86 -33.59
N HIS A 22 20.96 -5.12 -33.89
CA HIS A 22 22.02 -5.91 -33.23
C HIS A 22 23.44 -5.40 -33.50
N ASN A 23 23.63 -4.54 -34.51
CA ASN A 23 24.92 -3.98 -34.94
C ASN A 23 25.06 -2.48 -34.62
N VAL A 24 24.11 -1.89 -33.88
CA VAL A 24 24.15 -0.48 -33.47
C VAL A 24 24.29 -0.42 -31.95
N VAL A 25 25.28 0.35 -31.47
CA VAL A 25 25.41 0.61 -30.03
C VAL A 25 24.23 1.49 -29.58
N PRO A 26 23.45 1.08 -28.56
CA PRO A 26 22.32 1.88 -28.09
C PRO A 26 22.79 3.18 -27.44
N ASP A 27 22.16 4.29 -27.81
CA ASP A 27 22.39 5.62 -27.24
C ASP A 27 21.50 5.88 -26.02
N ILE A 28 20.34 5.21 -25.91
CA ILE A 28 19.37 5.35 -24.84
C ILE A 28 18.95 3.99 -24.27
N CYS A 29 18.76 3.93 -22.96
CA CYS A 29 18.14 2.82 -22.25
C CYS A 29 17.06 3.36 -21.29
N HIS A 30 15.85 2.82 -21.40
CA HIS A 30 14.74 3.11 -20.48
C HIS A 30 14.50 1.92 -19.57
N PHE A 31 14.15 2.20 -18.31
CA PHE A 31 13.72 1.18 -17.37
C PHE A 31 12.63 1.72 -16.45
N VAL A 32 11.79 0.81 -15.94
CA VAL A 32 10.67 1.15 -15.05
C VAL A 32 10.95 0.60 -13.66
N LEU A 33 10.90 1.48 -12.67
CA LEU A 33 10.96 1.12 -11.26
C LEU A 33 9.55 1.12 -10.66
N ASP A 34 9.10 -0.02 -10.14
CA ASP A 34 7.96 -0.09 -9.21
C ASP A 34 8.48 0.25 -7.79
N VAL A 35 7.96 1.33 -7.22
CA VAL A 35 8.34 1.85 -5.91
C VAL A 35 7.15 1.71 -4.96
N ARG A 36 7.35 0.95 -3.87
CA ARG A 36 6.37 0.76 -2.80
C ARG A 36 6.87 1.43 -1.52
N THR A 37 6.22 2.53 -1.15
CA THR A 37 6.48 3.30 0.08
C THR A 37 6.00 2.55 1.33
N ASN A 38 6.59 2.88 2.47
CA ASN A 38 6.00 2.65 3.79
C ASN A 38 5.49 3.97 4.36
N GLU A 39 4.82 3.94 5.51
CA GLU A 39 4.15 5.07 6.18
C GLU A 39 5.08 6.23 6.58
N TYR A 40 6.39 6.06 6.48
CA TYR A 40 7.36 7.08 6.85
C TYR A 40 7.80 8.00 5.72
N TYR A 41 7.36 7.71 4.49
CA TYR A 41 7.76 8.47 3.32
C TYR A 41 6.56 8.77 2.42
N THR A 42 6.49 10.02 1.99
CA THR A 42 5.70 10.41 0.84
C THR A 42 6.39 10.01 -0.46
N ASN A 43 5.62 9.91 -1.54
CA ASN A 43 6.18 9.67 -2.87
C ASN A 43 7.12 10.79 -3.33
N HIS A 44 6.87 12.03 -2.90
CA HIS A 44 7.72 13.18 -3.21
C HIS A 44 9.09 13.07 -2.52
N GLU A 45 9.13 12.66 -1.26
CA GLU A 45 10.38 12.44 -0.53
C GLU A 45 11.19 11.32 -1.19
N LEU A 46 10.56 10.20 -1.55
CA LEU A 46 11.27 9.13 -2.26
C LEU A 46 11.76 9.55 -3.64
N TYR A 47 10.99 10.32 -4.39
CA TYR A 47 11.43 10.84 -5.67
C TYR A 47 12.68 11.71 -5.53
N SER A 48 12.72 12.57 -4.51
CA SER A 48 13.88 13.42 -4.24
C SER A 48 15.11 12.56 -3.94
N ILE A 49 14.96 11.58 -3.03
CA ILE A 49 16.04 10.64 -2.68
C ILE A 49 16.53 9.86 -3.90
N ILE A 50 15.62 9.33 -4.73
CA ILE A 50 16.00 8.53 -5.90
C ILE A 50 16.69 9.42 -6.94
N SER A 51 16.16 10.61 -7.21
CA SER A 51 16.71 11.56 -8.18
C SER A 51 18.10 12.05 -7.78
N ASP A 52 18.39 12.19 -6.49
CA ASP A 52 19.71 12.58 -5.99
C ASP A 52 20.76 11.45 -6.13
N ILE A 53 20.30 10.19 -6.15
CA ILE A 53 21.19 9.01 -6.26
C ILE A 53 21.54 8.70 -7.72
N VAL A 54 20.60 8.91 -8.64
CA VAL A 54 20.76 8.52 -10.05
C VAL A 54 21.18 9.70 -10.92
N ARG A 55 22.07 9.45 -11.89
CA ARG A 55 22.49 10.47 -12.86
C ARG A 55 21.50 10.64 -14.02
N SER A 56 20.65 9.64 -14.25
CA SER A 56 19.66 9.63 -15.33
C SER A 56 18.45 10.48 -14.97
N GLU A 57 17.70 10.94 -15.97
CA GLU A 57 16.41 11.61 -15.76
C GLU A 57 15.42 10.65 -15.07
N VAL A 58 14.77 11.11 -14.00
CA VAL A 58 13.71 10.39 -13.30
C VAL A 58 12.38 11.09 -13.57
N LYS A 59 11.45 10.38 -14.20
CA LYS A 59 10.12 10.92 -14.50
C LYS A 59 9.01 10.13 -13.80
N PRO A 60 8.48 10.61 -12.66
CA PRO A 60 7.40 9.94 -11.96
C PRO A 60 6.10 10.02 -12.76
N ARG A 61 5.31 8.94 -12.75
CA ARG A 61 3.99 8.93 -13.40
C ARG A 61 2.95 9.73 -12.62
N SER A 62 3.03 9.70 -11.29
CA SER A 62 2.20 10.49 -10.38
C SER A 62 2.76 10.43 -8.96
N PHE A 63 2.36 11.38 -8.11
CA PHE A 63 2.67 11.38 -6.68
C PHE A 63 1.47 11.08 -5.76
N ARG A 64 0.27 10.95 -6.34
CA ARG A 64 -0.99 10.99 -5.60
C ARG A 64 -1.24 9.78 -4.69
N LEU A 65 -0.70 8.60 -5.02
CA LEU A 65 -0.99 7.33 -4.34
C LEU A 65 0.01 7.10 -3.20
N ASN A 66 -0.23 7.73 -2.04
CA ASN A 66 0.67 7.62 -0.88
C ASN A 66 0.27 6.45 0.04
N SER A 67 1.16 6.11 0.97
CA SER A 67 0.85 5.20 2.08
C SER A 67 -0.16 5.81 3.05
N SER A 68 -0.95 4.98 3.72
CA SER A 68 -2.04 5.41 4.61
C SER A 68 -2.12 4.54 5.86
N GLY A 69 -2.77 5.03 6.91
CA GLY A 69 -3.03 4.28 8.13
C GLY A 69 -3.51 5.15 9.28
N ILE A 70 -3.53 4.57 10.49
CA ILE A 70 -3.76 5.26 11.76
C ILE A 70 -2.65 4.90 12.75
N GLY A 71 -2.42 5.76 13.75
CA GLY A 71 -1.52 5.46 14.86
C GLY A 71 -2.08 4.38 15.79
N ALA A 72 -1.20 3.68 16.50
CA ALA A 72 -1.59 2.65 17.48
C ALA A 72 -2.34 3.23 18.70
N ASP A 73 -2.20 4.53 18.93
CA ASP A 73 -2.85 5.35 19.95
C ASP A 73 -4.23 5.86 19.53
N HIS A 74 -4.62 5.70 18.26
CA HIS A 74 -5.93 6.15 17.79
C HIS A 74 -7.06 5.34 18.46
N PRO A 75 -8.18 5.96 18.89
CA PRO A 75 -9.27 5.26 19.60
C PRO A 75 -9.78 4.01 18.89
N PHE A 76 -9.84 4.06 17.55
CA PHE A 76 -10.21 2.90 16.73
C PHE A 76 -9.21 1.73 16.86
N ALA A 77 -7.90 2.00 16.85
CA ALA A 77 -6.87 0.97 16.98
C ALA A 77 -6.87 0.34 18.37
N ILE A 78 -7.06 1.15 19.42
CA ILE A 78 -7.20 0.69 20.80
C ILE A 78 -8.39 -0.26 20.93
N ARG A 79 -9.56 0.16 20.45
CA ARG A 79 -10.78 -0.68 20.49
C ARG A 79 -10.65 -1.95 19.66
N ALA A 80 -10.05 -1.88 18.48
CA ALA A 80 -9.77 -3.07 17.67
C ALA A 80 -8.92 -4.09 18.44
N LYS A 81 -7.88 -3.60 19.15
CA LYS A 81 -7.02 -4.43 20.00
C LYS A 81 -7.77 -5.05 21.18
N GLU A 82 -8.64 -4.30 21.86
CA GLU A 82 -9.48 -4.81 22.96
C GLU A 82 -10.46 -5.90 22.51
N LEU A 83 -10.99 -5.77 21.28
CA LEU A 83 -11.86 -6.77 20.66
C LEU A 83 -11.09 -7.98 20.08
N GLY A 84 -9.76 -8.02 20.21
CA GLY A 84 -8.91 -9.09 19.69
C GLY A 84 -8.81 -9.13 18.16
N ILE A 85 -9.07 -8.01 17.48
CA ILE A 85 -8.96 -7.91 16.03
C ILE A 85 -7.48 -7.78 15.65
N ALA A 86 -7.00 -8.69 14.82
CA ALA A 86 -5.63 -8.66 14.31
C ALA A 86 -5.41 -7.44 13.40
N MET A 87 -4.34 -6.68 13.66
CA MET A 87 -3.94 -5.52 12.88
C MET A 87 -2.61 -5.82 12.17
N TYR A 88 -2.50 -5.43 10.90
CA TYR A 88 -1.29 -5.61 10.11
C TYR A 88 -1.16 -4.54 9.03
N GLY A 89 0.05 -4.36 8.50
CA GLY A 89 0.32 -3.49 7.36
C GLY A 89 -0.04 -4.19 6.05
N SER A 90 -0.99 -3.64 5.30
CA SER A 90 -1.39 -4.23 4.02
C SER A 90 -0.44 -3.81 2.89
N PRO A 91 0.16 -4.76 2.12
CA PRO A 91 0.98 -4.43 0.96
C PRO A 91 0.15 -4.03 -0.27
N THR A 92 -1.18 -4.14 -0.20
CA THR A 92 -2.11 -3.91 -1.31
C THR A 92 -2.68 -2.49 -1.27
N THR A 93 -2.50 -1.73 -2.35
CA THR A 93 -3.09 -0.40 -2.54
C THR A 93 -4.62 -0.46 -2.54
N SER A 94 -5.28 0.56 -2.00
CA SER A 94 -6.73 0.77 -2.06
C SER A 94 -7.02 2.27 -2.20
N ASP A 95 -8.31 2.65 -2.17
CA ASP A 95 -8.74 4.04 -2.19
C ASP A 95 -8.18 4.88 -1.03
N GLN A 96 -7.70 4.25 0.03
CA GLN A 96 -6.99 4.96 1.11
C GLN A 96 -5.80 5.77 0.60
N ALA A 97 -5.17 5.35 -0.50
CA ALA A 97 -3.98 6.00 -1.03
C ALA A 97 -4.21 7.45 -1.48
N ILE A 98 -5.47 7.87 -1.64
CA ILE A 98 -5.89 9.24 -1.99
C ILE A 98 -6.60 9.96 -0.83
N MET A 99 -6.68 9.35 0.35
CA MET A 99 -7.31 9.95 1.54
C MET A 99 -6.22 10.64 2.38
N PRO A 100 -6.21 11.99 2.48
CA PRO A 100 -5.21 12.72 3.26
C PRO A 100 -5.45 12.68 4.78
N TRP A 101 -6.53 12.04 5.23
CA TRP A 101 -6.89 11.88 6.64
C TRP A 101 -6.63 10.45 7.13
N PRO A 102 -6.50 10.23 8.46
CA PRO A 102 -6.35 8.90 9.04
C PRO A 102 -7.48 7.96 8.60
N SER A 103 -7.13 6.73 8.20
CA SER A 103 -8.12 5.78 7.69
C SER A 103 -7.74 4.33 7.99
N VAL A 104 -8.74 3.46 8.12
CA VAL A 104 -8.58 2.01 8.37
C VAL A 104 -9.24 1.20 7.25
N LYS A 105 -8.57 0.14 6.82
CA LYS A 105 -9.08 -0.81 5.82
C LYS A 105 -9.41 -2.10 6.53
N MET A 106 -10.70 -2.42 6.61
CA MET A 106 -11.22 -3.62 7.26
C MET A 106 -12.41 -4.14 6.46
N GLY A 107 -12.40 -5.42 6.10
CA GLY A 107 -13.40 -6.05 5.24
C GLY A 107 -13.57 -7.55 5.56
N PRO A 108 -14.74 -8.15 5.27
CA PRO A 108 -14.88 -9.60 5.23
C PRO A 108 -14.12 -10.22 4.05
N GLY A 109 -13.86 -11.52 4.15
CA GLY A 109 -13.23 -12.31 3.09
C GLY A 109 -11.72 -12.43 3.23
N ASP A 110 -11.11 -13.06 2.24
CA ASP A 110 -9.68 -13.34 2.19
C ASP A 110 -9.08 -12.74 0.91
N SER A 111 -8.04 -11.93 1.06
CA SER A 111 -7.35 -11.29 -0.07
C SER A 111 -6.75 -12.30 -1.06
N ALA A 112 -6.47 -13.54 -0.62
CA ALA A 112 -6.02 -14.61 -1.51
C ALA A 112 -7.08 -15.05 -2.54
N ARG A 113 -8.37 -14.71 -2.33
CA ARG A 113 -9.47 -15.02 -3.26
C ARG A 113 -9.71 -13.94 -4.30
N SER A 114 -9.24 -12.71 -4.06
CA SER A 114 -9.44 -11.59 -4.98
C SER A 114 -8.75 -11.83 -6.33
N HIS A 115 -9.42 -11.50 -7.43
CA HIS A 115 -8.89 -11.68 -8.79
C HIS A 115 -8.53 -13.14 -9.15
N THR A 116 -9.18 -14.11 -8.52
CA THR A 116 -9.05 -15.53 -8.85
C THR A 116 -10.29 -16.05 -9.57
N ALA A 117 -10.16 -17.13 -10.33
CA ALA A 117 -11.31 -17.78 -10.93
C ALA A 117 -12.26 -18.30 -9.84
N ASN A 118 -13.57 -18.15 -10.03
CA ASN A 118 -14.60 -18.50 -9.04
C ASN A 118 -14.44 -17.76 -7.70
N GLU A 119 -14.09 -16.48 -7.73
CA GLU A 119 -14.11 -15.60 -6.55
C GLU A 119 -15.43 -15.74 -5.78
N TYR A 120 -15.33 -15.88 -4.45
CA TYR A 120 -16.48 -16.12 -3.59
C TYR A 120 -16.29 -15.53 -2.19
N ILE A 121 -17.41 -15.36 -1.49
CA ILE A 121 -17.49 -14.98 -0.08
C ILE A 121 -18.41 -15.96 0.66
N LEU A 122 -18.07 -16.30 1.90
CA LEU A 122 -18.92 -17.13 2.74
C LEU A 122 -19.97 -16.25 3.42
N LYS A 123 -21.20 -16.77 3.55
CA LYS A 123 -22.26 -16.08 4.31
C LYS A 123 -21.85 -15.82 5.76
N SER A 124 -21.14 -16.76 6.37
CA SER A 124 -20.59 -16.63 7.72
C SER A 124 -19.55 -15.51 7.84
N GLU A 125 -18.77 -15.23 6.80
CA GLU A 125 -17.80 -14.11 6.79
C GLU A 125 -18.54 -12.76 6.83
N ILE A 126 -19.67 -12.66 6.13
CA ILE A 126 -20.52 -11.47 6.12
C ILE A 126 -21.19 -11.27 7.49
N GLU A 127 -21.79 -12.31 8.06
CA GLU A 127 -22.44 -12.27 9.38
C GLU A 127 -21.45 -11.91 10.49
N HIS A 128 -20.24 -12.46 10.42
CA HIS A 128 -19.16 -12.16 11.35
C HIS A 128 -18.71 -10.69 11.23
N ALA A 129 -18.46 -10.21 10.02
CA ALA A 129 -18.03 -8.83 9.80
C ALA A 129 -19.10 -7.83 10.25
N PHE A 130 -20.38 -8.08 9.96
CA PHE A 130 -21.48 -7.25 10.47
C PHE A 130 -21.45 -7.14 12.00
N SER A 131 -21.30 -8.28 12.68
CA SER A 131 -21.21 -8.32 14.15
C SER A 131 -20.00 -7.56 14.69
N LEU A 132 -18.85 -7.63 14.00
CA LEU A 132 -17.64 -6.89 14.37
C LEU A 132 -17.80 -5.38 14.15
N TYR A 133 -18.38 -4.97 13.02
CA TYR A 133 -18.59 -3.55 12.72
C TYR A 133 -19.51 -2.89 13.76
N LEU A 134 -20.55 -3.58 14.20
CA LEU A 134 -21.37 -3.08 15.31
C LEU A 134 -20.55 -2.94 16.59
N LYS A 135 -19.82 -3.99 16.99
CA LYS A 135 -19.00 -3.98 18.21
C LYS A 135 -17.91 -2.91 18.21
N ILE A 136 -17.33 -2.55 17.07
CA ILE A 136 -16.29 -1.52 17.01
C ILE A 136 -16.87 -0.10 17.00
N LEU A 137 -18.06 0.09 16.43
CA LEU A 137 -18.68 1.42 16.30
C LEU A 137 -19.62 1.76 17.48
N GLU A 138 -20.12 0.75 18.21
CA GLU A 138 -21.10 0.94 19.29
C GLU A 138 -20.52 1.79 20.44
N GLY A 139 -21.08 2.99 20.66
CA GLY A 139 -20.56 3.90 21.67
C GLY A 139 -19.13 4.39 21.37
N PHE A 140 -18.71 4.38 20.10
CA PHE A 140 -17.43 4.93 19.68
C PHE A 140 -17.43 6.46 19.84
N VAL A 141 -16.37 6.99 20.44
CA VAL A 141 -16.12 8.43 20.62
C VAL A 141 -14.73 8.74 20.07
N LEU A 142 -14.65 9.78 19.24
CA LEU A 142 -13.41 10.26 18.61
C LEU A 142 -12.59 11.13 19.58
#